data_AF-A0A7K7AFB0-F1
#
_entry.id   AF-A0A7K7AFB0-F1
#
_cell.length_a   1.000
_cell.length_b   1.000
_cell.length_c   1.000
_cell.angle_alpha   90.00
_cell.angle_beta   90.00
_cell.angle_gamma   90.00
#
_symmetry.space_group_name_H-M   'P 1'
#
loop_
_entity.id
_entity.type
_entity.pdbx_description
1 polymer ?
#
loop_
_entity_poly.entity_id
_entity_poly.type
_entity_poly.pdbx_seq_one_letter_code
_entity_poly.pdbx_strand_id
1 'polypeptide(L)'
;EPFDTIVLLVTSFAQRLRPLRPEPYQVLVNDVHRRVLIEYVRPLLQARLVCTSAKMRARVAARLGDEARQLRELFGRLVRGPRAPGAGG
;
A
#
# COMPACT_ATOMS: atom_id res chain seq x y z
N GLU A 1 -3.28 14.14 0.79
CA GLU A 1 -2.17 13.98 -0.18
C GLU A 1 -2.49 12.80 -1.12
N PRO A 2 -1.81 12.67 -2.29
CA PRO A 2 -2.04 11.57 -3.24
C PRO A 2 -1.98 10.17 -2.59
N PHE A 3 -1.10 9.99 -1.60
CA PHE A 3 -0.96 8.76 -0.83
C PHE A 3 -2.25 8.35 -0.09
N ASP A 4 -2.84 9.28 0.66
CA ASP A 4 -4.04 9.01 1.48
C ASP A 4 -5.21 8.57 0.60
N THR A 5 -5.34 9.20 -0.58
CA THR A 5 -6.35 8.84 -1.57
C THR A 5 -6.13 7.43 -2.10
N ILE A 6 -4.88 7.03 -2.39
CA ILE A 6 -4.56 5.66 -2.82
C ILE A 6 -4.95 4.66 -1.73
N VAL A 7 -4.55 4.89 -0.47
CA VAL A 7 -4.89 4.01 0.65
C VAL A 7 -6.40 3.89 0.83
N LEU A 8 -7.13 4.99 0.77
CA LEU A 8 -8.58 5.03 0.88
C LEU A 8 -9.25 4.21 -0.23
N LEU A 9 -8.87 4.45 -1.50
CA LEU A 9 -9.46 3.78 -2.64
C LEU A 9 -9.18 2.28 -2.62
N VAL A 10 -7.93 1.87 -2.40
CA VAL A 10 -7.54 0.45 -2.31
C VAL A 10 -8.31 -0.25 -1.20
N THR A 11 -8.43 0.37 -0.03
CA THR A 11 -9.17 -0.21 1.11
C THR A 11 -10.66 -0.34 0.79
N SER A 12 -11.27 0.71 0.22
CA SER A 12 -12.70 0.71 -0.16
C SER A 12 -13.01 -0.36 -1.21
N PHE A 13 -12.20 -0.46 -2.26
CA PHE A 13 -12.37 -1.50 -3.28
C PHE A 13 -12.17 -2.90 -2.72
N ALA A 14 -11.14 -3.11 -1.91
CA ALA A 14 -10.90 -4.42 -1.29
C ALA A 14 -12.07 -4.85 -0.39
N GLN A 15 -12.65 -3.92 0.37
CA GLN A 15 -13.84 -4.20 1.19
C GLN A 15 -15.05 -4.62 0.34
N ARG A 16 -15.32 -3.89 -0.76
CA ARG A 16 -16.42 -4.20 -1.68
C ARG A 16 -16.26 -5.54 -2.38
N LEU A 17 -15.02 -5.94 -2.64
CA LEU A 17 -14.68 -7.14 -3.41
C LEU A 17 -14.38 -8.35 -2.52
N ARG A 18 -14.39 -8.17 -1.21
CA ARG A 18 -14.24 -9.23 -0.21
C ARG A 18 -15.20 -10.42 -0.37
N PRO A 19 -16.44 -10.27 -0.88
CA PRO A 19 -17.33 -11.41 -1.13
C PRO A 19 -16.91 -12.32 -2.31
N LEU A 20 -15.93 -11.90 -3.13
CA LEU A 20 -15.41 -12.74 -4.20
C LEU A 20 -14.76 -14.01 -3.64
N ARG A 21 -14.74 -15.07 -4.46
CA ARG A 21 -13.99 -16.28 -4.13
C ARG A 21 -12.50 -15.92 -3.90
N PRO A 22 -11.80 -16.67 -3.03
CA PRO A 22 -10.43 -16.34 -2.63
C PRO A 22 -9.45 -16.15 -3.79
N GLU A 23 -9.51 -17.00 -4.82
CA GLU A 23 -8.62 -16.92 -5.99
C GLU A 23 -8.79 -15.62 -6.80
N PRO A 24 -9.99 -15.27 -7.32
CA PRO A 24 -10.20 -13.99 -8.01
C PRO A 24 -9.82 -12.77 -7.16
N TYR A 25 -10.10 -12.81 -5.86
CA TYR A 25 -9.76 -11.74 -4.95
C TYR A 25 -8.24 -11.56 -4.80
N GLN A 26 -7.49 -12.65 -4.65
CA GLN A 26 -6.02 -12.60 -4.52
C GLN A 26 -5.34 -12.10 -5.80
N VAL A 27 -5.81 -12.54 -6.98
CA VAL A 27 -5.30 -12.04 -8.27
C VAL A 27 -5.48 -10.52 -8.35
N LEU A 28 -6.66 -10.02 -8.02
CA LEU A 28 -6.93 -8.60 -8.03
C LEU A 28 -6.07 -7.81 -7.04
N VAL A 29 -5.93 -8.30 -5.80
CA VAL A 29 -5.08 -7.66 -4.79
C VAL A 29 -3.62 -7.58 -5.27
N ASN A 30 -3.11 -8.64 -5.91
CA ASN A 30 -1.76 -8.65 -6.47
C ASN A 30 -1.59 -7.66 -7.62
N ASP A 31 -2.58 -7.53 -8.51
CA ASP A 31 -2.54 -6.56 -9.61
C ASP A 31 -2.58 -5.12 -9.10
N VAL A 32 -3.43 -4.83 -8.11
CA VAL A 32 -3.48 -3.51 -7.46
C VAL A 32 -2.16 -3.20 -6.75
N HIS A 33 -1.58 -4.17 -6.04
CA HIS A 33 -0.26 -4.01 -5.42
C HIS A 33 0.81 -3.66 -6.46
N ARG A 34 0.87 -4.41 -7.57
CA ARG A 34 1.80 -4.15 -8.67
C ARG A 34 1.59 -2.77 -9.27
N ARG A 35 0.34 -2.34 -9.45
CA ARG A 35 0.01 -1.01 -9.99
C ARG A 35 0.48 0.11 -9.08
N VAL A 36 0.25 0.01 -7.76
CA VAL A 36 0.75 0.98 -6.79
C VAL A 36 2.28 1.08 -6.82
N LEU A 37 2.98 -0.04 -6.93
CA LEU A 37 4.45 -0.01 -7.05
C LEU A 37 4.93 0.68 -8.34
N ILE A 38 4.25 0.43 -9.47
CA ILE A 38 4.65 0.98 -10.77
C ILE A 38 4.26 2.45 -10.92
N GLU A 39 3.09 2.85 -10.46
CA GLU A 39 2.54 4.19 -10.72
C GLU A 39 2.79 5.19 -9.60
N TYR A 40 2.98 4.72 -8.36
CA TYR A 40 3.24 5.60 -7.22
C TYR A 40 4.69 5.50 -6.75
N VAL A 41 5.17 4.29 -6.43
CA VAL A 41 6.49 4.13 -5.79
C VAL A 41 7.63 4.37 -6.78
N ARG A 42 7.58 3.78 -7.99
CA ARG A 42 8.65 3.93 -8.99
C ARG A 42 8.90 5.39 -9.36
N PRO A 43 7.89 6.25 -9.66
CA PRO A 43 8.13 7.66 -9.92
C PRO A 43 8.78 8.40 -8.75
N LEU A 44 8.43 8.07 -7.49
CA LEU A 44 9.08 8.67 -6.32
C LEU A 44 10.58 8.34 -6.24
N LEU A 45 10.97 7.14 -6.67
CA LEU A 45 12.38 6.72 -6.70
C LEU A 45 13.14 7.27 -7.92
N GLN A 46 12.44 7.53 -9.02
CA GLN A 46 13.03 8.10 -10.24
C GLN A 46 13.08 9.63 -10.21
N ALA A 47 12.20 10.26 -9.44
CA ALA A 47 12.14 11.71 -9.32
C ALA A 47 13.38 12.24 -8.60
N ARG A 48 13.99 13.29 -9.15
CA ARG A 48 15.06 14.03 -8.47
C ARG A 48 14.45 14.89 -7.38
N LEU A 49 14.42 14.35 -6.16
CA LEU A 49 13.85 15.01 -5.00
C LEU A 49 14.79 16.13 -4.51
N VAL A 50 14.48 17.37 -4.87
CA VAL A 50 15.28 18.54 -4.48
C VAL A 50 14.93 18.92 -3.05
N CYS A 51 15.86 18.70 -2.13
CA CYS A 51 15.75 19.15 -0.74
C CYS A 51 16.76 20.27 -0.48
N THR A 52 16.27 21.44 -0.05
CA THR A 52 17.12 22.63 0.17
C THR A 52 17.77 22.69 1.54
N SER A 53 17.41 21.80 2.47
CA SER A 53 17.99 21.73 3.81
C SER A 53 18.04 20.31 4.38
N ALA A 54 18.90 20.09 5.38
CA ALA A 54 18.96 18.83 6.12
C ALA A 54 17.62 18.50 6.81
N LYS A 55 16.95 19.52 7.38
CA LYS A 55 15.62 19.38 8.00
C LYS A 55 14.58 18.90 6.99
N MET A 56 14.58 19.46 5.77
CA MET A 56 13.67 19.03 4.71
C MET A 56 13.97 17.59 4.26
N ARG A 57 15.25 17.24 4.07
CA ARG A 57 15.67 15.86 3.75
C ARG A 57 15.15 14.86 4.80
N ALA A 58 15.34 15.15 6.08
CA ALA A 58 14.88 14.30 7.18
C ALA A 58 13.35 14.13 7.18
N ARG A 59 12.60 15.22 6.97
CA ARG A 59 11.14 15.17 6.89
C ARG A 59 10.63 14.34 5.71
N VAL A 60 11.25 14.48 4.54
CA VAL A 60 10.90 13.69 3.35
C VAL A 60 11.23 12.21 3.57
N ALA A 61 12.41 11.90 4.09
CA ALA A 61 12.82 10.53 4.36
C ALA A 61 11.87 9.84 5.36
N ALA A 62 11.51 10.53 6.45
CA ALA A 62 10.54 10.04 7.42
C ALA A 62 9.17 9.76 6.75
N ARG A 63 8.66 10.71 5.96
CA ARG A 63 7.38 10.56 5.26
C ARG A 63 7.39 9.36 4.31
N LEU A 64 8.40 9.23 3.46
CA LEU A 64 8.53 8.11 2.53
C LEU A 64 8.66 6.77 3.27
N GLY A 65 9.37 6.74 4.39
CA GLY A 65 9.48 5.56 5.25
C GLY A 65 8.13 5.15 5.86
N ASP A 66 7.35 6.12 6.34
CA ASP A 66 6.01 5.88 6.87
C ASP A 66 5.04 5.40 5.79
N GLU A 67 5.03 6.03 4.61
CA GLU A 67 4.22 5.62 3.47
C GLU A 67 4.56 4.18 3.04
N ALA A 68 5.84 3.84 2.95
CA ALA A 68 6.28 2.49 2.61
C ALA A 68 5.84 1.44 3.65
N ARG A 69 5.93 1.78 4.94
CA ARG A 69 5.43 0.92 6.03
C ARG A 69 3.92 0.70 5.91
N GLN A 70 3.15 1.76 5.70
CA GLN A 70 1.70 1.68 5.56
C GLN A 70 1.28 0.83 4.35
N LEU A 71 1.95 0.96 3.19
CA LEU A 71 1.68 0.10 2.03
C LEU A 71 1.95 -1.38 2.31
N ARG A 72 3.08 -1.69 2.98
CA ARG A 72 3.43 -3.07 3.36
C ARG A 72 2.38 -3.67 4.29
N GLU A 73 1.94 -2.91 5.29
CA GLU A 73 0.91 -3.35 6.22
C GLU A 73 -0.45 -3.53 5.52
N LEU A 74 -0.85 -2.60 4.67
CA LEU A 74 -2.10 -2.65 3.91
C LEU A 74 -2.15 -3.92 3.05
N PHE A 75 -1.20 -4.10 2.13
CA PHE A 75 -1.21 -5.27 1.25
C PHE A 75 -0.97 -6.57 2.01
N GLY A 76 -0.18 -6.56 3.10
CA GLY A 76 -0.03 -7.71 3.98
C GLY A 76 -1.36 -8.17 4.61
N ARG A 77 -2.23 -7.22 5.01
CA ARG A 77 -3.58 -7.53 5.52
C ARG A 77 -4.50 -8.02 4.41
N LEU A 78 -4.44 -7.41 3.23
CA LEU A 78 -5.30 -7.77 2.10
C LEU A 78 -5.00 -9.16 1.55
N VAL A 79 -3.71 -9.54 1.45
CA VAL A 79 -3.29 -10.85 0.93
C VAL A 79 -3.59 -11.99 1.91
N ARG A 80 -3.38 -11.78 3.22
CA ARG A 80 -3.61 -12.82 4.24
C ARG A 80 -5.10 -13.13 4.48
N GLY A 81 -6.00 -12.26 4.00
CA GLY A 81 -7.43 -12.35 4.32
C GLY A 81 -7.70 -12.17 5.83
N PRO A 82 -8.96 -12.20 6.26
CA PRO A 82 -9.26 -12.30 7.69
C PRO A 82 -8.70 -13.61 8.22
N ARG A 83 -7.86 -13.54 9.27
CA ARG A 83 -7.53 -14.72 10.08
C ARG A 83 -8.84 -15.35 10.53
N ALA A 84 -9.08 -16.61 10.16
CA ALA A 84 -10.20 -17.36 10.72
C ALA A 84 -10.03 -17.40 12.25
N PRO A 85 -11.05 -17.05 13.05
CA PRO A 85 -10.99 -17.26 14.49
C PRO A 85 -11.03 -18.78 14.72
N GLY A 86 -9.91 -19.37 15.15
CA GLY A 86 -9.83 -20.81 15.44
C GLY A 86 -8.50 -21.50 15.13
N ALA A 87 -7.53 -20.83 14.50
CA ALA A 87 -6.19 -21.39 14.34
C ALA A 87 -5.29 -21.05 15.54
N GLY A 88 -5.60 -21.64 16.69
CA GLY A 88 -4.76 -21.68 17.89
C GLY A 88 -5.10 -22.97 18.62
N GLY A 89 -4.16 -23.93 18.60
CA GLY A 89 -4.29 -25.21 19.29
C GLY A 89 -4.18 -25.10 20.79
#